data_AF-A0A931QY49-F1
#
_entry.id   AF-A0A931QY49-F1
#
_cell.length_a   1.000
_cell.length_b   1.000
_cell.length_c   1.000
_cell.angle_alpha   90.00
_cell.angle_beta   90.00
_cell.angle_gamma   90.00
#
_symmetry.space_group_name_H-M   'P 1'
#
loop_
_entity.id
_entity.type
_entity.pdbx_description
1 polymer ?
#
loop_
_entity_poly.entity_id
_entity_poly.type
_entity_poly.pdbx_seq_one_letter_code
_entity_poly.pdbx_strand_id
1 'polypeptide(L)'
;MDGKDYIAYFTLEIGLDEAMPTYAGGLGVLAGDTARAAADLEIPMIVVTLLHRQGYFRQRIDPSGTQNEEPVSLTVADLLQEPEPQCACL
;
A
#
# COMPACT_ATOMS: atom_id res chain seq x y z
N MET A 1 3.84 -18.48 -25.32
CA MET A 1 3.01 -17.83 -24.28
C MET A 1 2.59 -18.92 -23.32
N ASP A 2 3.24 -19.01 -22.16
CA ASP A 2 2.85 -19.94 -21.11
C ASP A 2 1.75 -19.23 -20.31
N GLY A 3 0.49 -19.45 -20.70
CA GLY A 3 -0.68 -18.67 -20.31
C GLY A 3 -0.98 -18.78 -18.81
N LYS A 4 -0.25 -18.02 -17.98
CA LYS A 4 -0.58 -17.83 -16.58
C LYS A 4 -1.68 -16.77 -16.48
N ASP A 5 -2.84 -17.17 -15.99
CA ASP A 5 -3.89 -16.24 -15.57
C ASP A 5 -3.37 -15.43 -14.38
N TYR A 6 -3.40 -14.10 -14.50
CA TYR A 6 -3.02 -13.21 -13.40
C TYR A 6 -4.23 -12.89 -12.53
N ILE A 7 -4.03 -12.89 -11.22
CA ILE A 7 -5.02 -12.42 -10.25
C ILE A 7 -4.81 -10.91 -10.06
N ALA A 8 -5.81 -10.10 -10.39
CA ALA A 8 -5.81 -8.68 -10.04
C ALA A 8 -6.45 -8.49 -8.67
N TYR A 9 -5.66 -8.08 -7.67
CA TYR A 9 -6.10 -7.81 -6.31
C TYR A 9 -6.21 -6.30 -6.08
N PHE A 10 -7.45 -5.81 -5.99
CA PHE A 10 -7.73 -4.39 -5.76
C PHE A 10 -7.98 -4.11 -4.29
N THR A 11 -7.26 -3.12 -3.75
CA THR A 11 -7.45 -2.67 -2.36
C THR A 11 -7.32 -1.16 -2.26
N LEU A 12 -8.07 -0.56 -1.35
CA LEU A 12 -7.96 0.87 -1.04
C LEU A 12 -6.79 1.18 -0.11
N GLU A 13 -6.31 0.18 0.63
CA GLU A 13 -5.23 0.33 1.60
C GLU A 13 -4.26 -0.84 1.50
N ILE A 14 -2.99 -0.58 1.77
CA ILE A 14 -1.98 -1.64 1.88
C ILE A 14 -0.87 -1.22 2.85
N GLY A 15 -0.50 -2.14 3.75
CA GLY A 15 0.69 -2.00 4.58
C GLY A 15 1.88 -2.64 3.90
N LEU A 16 2.70 -1.83 3.23
CA LEU A 16 3.94 -2.30 2.57
C LEU A 16 5.17 -2.03 3.43
N ASP A 17 5.24 -0.84 4.00
CA ASP A 17 6.34 -0.36 4.83
C ASP A 17 5.76 0.57 5.91
N GLU A 18 6.36 0.55 7.10
CA GLU A 18 5.94 1.38 8.24
C GLU A 18 6.06 2.89 7.95
N ALA A 19 7.02 3.28 7.11
CA ALA A 19 7.23 4.66 6.67
C ALA A 19 6.23 5.09 5.58
N MET A 20 5.43 4.16 5.05
CA MET A 20 4.45 4.42 3.99
C MET A 20 3.04 4.44 4.58
N PRO A 21 2.45 5.63 4.85
CA PRO A 21 1.12 5.77 5.43
C PRO A 21 -0.01 5.50 4.42
N THR A 22 -0.03 4.30 3.83
CA THR A 22 -1.03 3.83 2.84
C THR A 22 -2.09 2.93 3.47
N TYR A 23 -2.16 2.86 4.80
CA TYR A 23 -3.17 2.12 5.53
C TYR A 23 -3.48 2.74 6.90
N ALA A 24 -4.66 2.43 7.43
CA ALA A 24 -5.15 2.91 8.74
C ALA A 24 -5.26 1.79 9.78
N GLY A 25 -5.30 0.52 9.36
CA GLY A 25 -5.47 -0.60 10.28
C GLY A 25 -5.49 -1.98 9.62
N GLY A 26 -6.29 -2.88 10.18
CA GLY A 26 -6.24 -4.31 9.86
C GLY A 26 -6.51 -4.67 8.40
N LEU A 27 -7.29 -3.87 7.67
CA LEU A 27 -7.53 -4.10 6.24
C LEU A 27 -6.25 -3.97 5.42
N GLY A 28 -5.49 -2.90 5.61
CA GLY A 28 -4.22 -2.70 4.89
C GLY A 28 -3.14 -3.69 5.33
N VAL A 29 -3.09 -4.06 6.61
CA VAL A 29 -2.20 -5.12 7.11
C VAL A 29 -2.53 -6.44 6.41
N LEU A 30 -3.81 -6.83 6.38
CA LEU A 30 -4.26 -8.04 5.69
C LEU A 30 -3.92 -8.01 4.19
N ALA A 31 -4.12 -6.87 3.52
CA ALA A 31 -3.77 -6.71 2.12
C ALA A 31 -2.26 -6.87 1.87
N GLY A 32 -1.43 -6.31 2.74
CA GLY A 32 0.03 -6.46 2.70
C GLY A 32 0.48 -7.90 2.92
N ASP A 33 -0.06 -8.56 3.95
CA ASP A 33 0.22 -9.97 4.26
C ASP A 33 -0.24 -10.90 3.13
N THR A 34 -1.38 -10.59 2.50
CA THR A 34 -1.89 -11.34 1.34
C THR A 34 -0.95 -11.20 0.15
N ALA A 35 -0.48 -9.98 -0.14
CA ALA A 35 0.48 -9.73 -1.22
C ALA A 35 1.80 -10.46 -0.97
N ARG A 36 2.30 -10.43 0.27
CA ARG A 36 3.52 -11.13 0.67
C ARG A 36 3.38 -12.65 0.55
N ALA A 37 2.29 -13.22 1.05
CA ALA A 37 2.02 -14.65 0.92
C ALA A 37 1.89 -15.09 -0.55
N ALA A 38 1.27 -14.28 -1.40
CA ALA A 38 1.20 -14.55 -2.84
C ALA A 38 2.59 -14.57 -3.48
N ALA A 39 3.48 -13.65 -3.11
CA ALA A 39 4.86 -13.64 -3.57
C ALA A 39 5.67 -14.86 -3.08
N ASP A 40 5.56 -15.20 -1.79
CA ASP A 40 6.24 -16.37 -1.19
C ASP A 40 5.79 -17.70 -1.83
N LEU A 41 4.55 -17.77 -2.32
CA LEU A 41 3.97 -18.94 -2.99
C LEU A 41 4.08 -18.88 -4.53
N GLU A 42 4.76 -17.88 -5.08
CA GLU A 42 4.90 -17.67 -6.54
C GLU A 42 3.55 -17.59 -7.29
N ILE A 43 2.51 -17.09 -6.62
CA ILE A 43 1.20 -16.87 -7.24
C ILE A 43 1.27 -15.67 -8.18
N PRO A 44 0.85 -15.79 -9.46
CA PRO A 44 0.86 -14.68 -10.41
C PRO A 44 -0.23 -13.66 -10.04
N MET A 45 0.09 -12.72 -9.15
CA MET A 45 -0.81 -11.69 -8.64
C MET A 45 -0.28 -10.28 -8.94
N ILE A 46 -1.19 -9.40 -9.36
CA ILE A 46 -0.96 -7.96 -9.52
C ILE A 46 -1.80 -7.25 -8.47
N VAL A 47 -1.16 -6.50 -7.58
CA VAL A 47 -1.84 -5.69 -6.57
C VAL A 47 -2.01 -4.28 -7.09
N VAL A 48 -3.24 -3.77 -7.07
CA VAL A 48 -3.59 -2.42 -7.49
C VAL A 48 -4.17 -1.67 -6.30
N THR A 49 -3.59 -0.51 -6.00
CA THR A 49 -4.01 0.32 -4.87
C THR A 49 -3.90 1.81 -5.18
N LEU A 50 -4.40 2.64 -4.26
CA LEU A 50 -4.34 4.09 -4.35
C LEU A 50 -3.14 4.62 -3.57
N LEU A 51 -2.36 5.49 -4.21
CA LEU A 51 -1.30 6.22 -3.55
C LEU A 51 -1.84 7.56 -3.04
N HIS A 52 -2.29 7.58 -1.78
CA HIS A 52 -2.79 8.79 -1.15
C HIS A 52 -1.64 9.75 -0.82
N ARG A 53 -1.76 11.02 -1.25
CA ARG A 53 -0.78 12.09 -0.92
C ARG A 53 -0.80 12.50 0.55
N GLN A 54 -1.95 12.30 1.19
CA GLN A 54 -2.14 12.46 2.62
C GLN A 54 -2.43 11.08 3.18
N GLY A 55 -1.62 10.65 4.15
CA GLY A 55 -1.89 9.43 4.90
C GLY A 55 -3.09 9.58 5.81
N TYR A 56 -3.37 8.55 6.62
CA TYR A 56 -4.49 8.54 7.56
C TYR A 56 -4.45 9.75 8.53
N PHE A 57 -3.59 9.71 9.55
CA PHE A 57 -3.17 10.85 10.38
C PHE A 57 -2.19 10.34 11.46
N ARG A 58 -1.47 11.25 12.10
CA ARG A 58 -0.72 10.98 13.32
C ARG A 58 -1.58 11.35 14.52
N GLN A 59 -1.83 10.37 15.39
CA GLN A 59 -2.58 10.57 16.62
C GLN A 59 -1.68 11.20 17.69
N ARG A 60 -2.15 12.27 18.35
CA ARG A 60 -1.51 12.87 19.53
C ARG A 60 -2.52 12.98 20.66
N ILE A 61 -2.21 12.38 21.80
CA ILE A 61 -3.01 12.52 23.02
C ILE A 61 -2.41 13.66 23.86
N ASP A 62 -3.24 14.65 24.21
CA ASP A 62 -2.79 15.77 25.04
C ASP A 62 -2.85 15.44 26.55
N PRO A 63 -2.32 16.31 27.44
CA PRO A 63 -2.33 16.05 28.88
C PRO A 63 -3.73 15.93 29.51
N SER A 64 -4.79 16.35 28.82
CA SER A 64 -6.19 16.19 29.26
C SER A 64 -6.79 14.84 28.85
N GLY A 65 -6.05 14.03 28.08
CA GLY A 65 -6.53 12.77 27.51
C GLY A 65 -7.31 12.93 26.21
N THR A 66 -7.32 14.14 25.63
CA THR A 66 -8.04 14.40 24.37
C THR A 66 -7.16 14.02 23.17
N GLN A 67 -7.75 13.31 22.22
CA GLN A 67 -7.10 12.97 20.96
C GLN A 67 -7.13 14.16 20.00
N ASN A 68 -5.98 14.42 19.39
CA ASN A 68 -5.78 15.36 18.30
C ASN A 68 -5.19 14.64 17.08
N GLU A 69 -5.57 15.07 15.89
CA GLU A 69 -5.13 14.50 14.62
C GLU A 69 -4.17 15.47 13.91
N GLU A 70 -3.00 14.98 13.52
CA GLU A 70 -2.01 15.74 12.75
C GLU A 70 -1.85 15.12 11.35
N PRO A 71 -1.89 15.91 10.26
CA PRO A 71 -1.73 15.38 8.91
C PRO A 71 -0.36 14.70 8.72
N VAL A 72 -0.34 13.58 8.03
CA VAL A 72 0.90 12.93 7.58
C VAL A 72 1.02 13.15 6.07
N SER A 73 2.04 13.89 5.66
CA SER A 73 2.36 14.12 4.25
C SER A 73 3.28 13.02 3.73
N LEU A 74 2.88 12.40 2.62
CA LEU A 74 3.71 11.46 1.87
C LEU A 74 4.39 12.20 0.70
N THR A 75 5.72 12.24 0.70
CA THR A 75 6.48 12.65 -0.48
C THR A 75 6.71 11.42 -1.35
N VAL A 76 5.93 11.30 -2.43
CA VAL A 76 5.99 10.13 -3.34
C VAL A 76 7.39 9.85 -3.86
N ALA A 77 8.14 10.90 -4.20
CA ALA A 77 9.49 10.81 -4.75
C ALA A 77 10.52 10.19 -3.78
N ASP A 78 10.24 10.23 -2.47
CA ASP A 78 11.16 9.66 -1.47
C ASP A 78 11.00 8.15 -1.33
N LEU A 79 9.88 7.59 -1.79
CA LEU A 79 9.50 6.20 -1.54
C LEU A 79 9.35 5.36 -2.81
N LEU A 80 9.04 5.99 -3.94
CA LEU A 80 8.76 5.29 -5.20
C LEU A 80 9.70 5.72 -6.31
N GLN A 81 10.14 4.74 -7.09
CA GLN A 81 10.83 4.96 -8.35
C GLN A 81 9.83 4.76 -9.48
N GLU A 82 9.82 5.67 -10.44
CA GLU A 82 9.04 5.49 -11.65
C GLU A 82 9.67 4.36 -12.46
N PRO A 83 8.94 3.25 -12.70
CA PRO A 83 9.47 2.18 -13.52
C PRO A 83 9.51 2.63 -14.98
N GLU A 84 10.50 2.12 -15.73
CA GLU A 84 10.46 2.21 -17.19
C GLU A 84 9.15 1.60 -17.71
N PRO A 85 8.40 2.27 -18.61
CA PRO A 85 7.14 1.76 -19.13
C PRO A 85 7.34 0.38 -19.76
N GLN A 86 6.81 -0.65 -19.10
CA GLN A 86 6.79 -2.00 -19.66
C GLN A 86 5.58 -2.15 -20.56
N CYS A 87 5.69 -1.71 -21.81
CA CYS A 87 4.73 -2.09 -22.84
C CYS A 87 4.93 -3.57 -23.16
N ALA A 88 4.18 -4.44 -22.49
CA ALA A 88 3.92 -5.76 -23.02
C ALA A 88 2.94 -5.58 -24.19
N CYS A 89 3.45 -5.61 -25.42
CA CYS A 89 2.60 -5.78 -26.59
C CYS A 89 1.80 -7.08 -26.41
N LEU A 90 0.48 -6.95 -26.37
CA LEU A 90 -0.46 -8.07 -26.45
C LEU A 90 -0.31 -8.82 -27.79
#